data_AF-A0A067EQA6-F1
#
_entry.id   AF-A0A067EQA6-F1
#
_cell.length_a   1.000
_cell.length_b   1.000
_cell.length_c   1.000
_cell.angle_alpha   90.00
_cell.angle_beta   90.00
_cell.angle_gamma   90.00
#
_symmetry.space_group_name_H-M   'P 1'
#
loop_
_entity.id
_entity.type
_entity.pdbx_description
1 polymer ?
#
loop_
_entity_poly.entity_id
_entity_poly.type
_entity_poly.pdbx_seq_one_letter_code
_entity_poly.pdbx_strand_id
1 'polypeptide(L)'
;MAAEMALVKPISKFSTIATTTKPRFSYPKATCTSLSTRFCTIKMSATSEQAAAATAQKPSKKSNKTAIKETLLTPRFYTTDFDEMETLFNTEINKKLNQAEFEALLQEFKTDYNQTHFVRNKEFKEAADKMQGPLRQIFVEFLERSCTAEFSGFLLYKELGRRLKKTNPVVAEIFSLMSRDEARHAGFLNKGLSDFNYALDLGFLTKARKYTFFKPKFIFYATYLSEKIGYWRYITIYRHLKANPEFQCYPIFKYFENWCQDENRHGDFFSALMKAQPQFLNDWKAKLWARFFCLSVYVTMYLNDCQRTAFYEGIGLDTKEFDMHVIIEVSLWLSLLVCFLQKFMKISVLRINCQYVELDSTLCTSQVSQQSSL
;
A
#
# COMPACT_ATOMS: atom_id res chain seq x y z
N MET A 1 5.11 -15.62 33.30
CA MET A 1 4.03 -16.62 33.18
C MET A 1 3.45 -16.50 31.79
N ALA A 2 3.51 -17.60 31.04
CA ALA A 2 3.07 -17.68 29.65
C ALA A 2 1.53 -17.62 29.59
N ALA A 3 0.99 -16.67 28.83
CA ALA A 3 -0.43 -16.63 28.51
C ALA A 3 -0.62 -17.26 27.13
N GLU A 4 -1.23 -18.44 27.16
CA GLU A 4 -1.64 -19.29 26.06
C GLU A 4 -2.76 -18.59 25.26
N MET A 5 -2.50 -18.22 24.00
CA MET A 5 -3.53 -17.71 23.09
C MET A 5 -4.21 -18.87 22.37
N ALA A 6 -5.52 -18.97 22.58
CA ALA A 6 -6.38 -20.04 22.12
C ALA A 6 -6.28 -20.31 20.61
N LEU A 7 -6.11 -21.60 20.31
CA LEU A 7 -5.98 -22.21 18.99
C LEU A 7 -7.37 -22.27 18.33
N VAL A 8 -7.64 -21.39 17.36
CA VAL A 8 -8.85 -21.49 16.52
C VAL A 8 -8.62 -22.62 15.50
N LYS A 9 -9.49 -23.63 15.54
CA LYS A 9 -9.41 -24.84 14.71
C LYS A 9 -9.59 -24.53 13.22
N PRO A 10 -8.86 -25.21 12.32
CA PRO A 10 -9.03 -25.06 10.88
C PRO A 10 -10.36 -25.70 10.41
N ILE A 11 -11.13 -24.95 9.62
CA ILE A 11 -12.27 -25.50 8.88
C ILE A 11 -11.72 -26.21 7.65
N SER A 12 -11.45 -27.51 7.79
CA SER A 12 -11.32 -28.43 6.66
C SER A 12 -12.64 -29.17 6.51
N LYS A 13 -13.34 -28.93 5.39
CA LYS A 13 -14.32 -29.84 4.76
C LYS A 13 -14.95 -29.13 3.56
N PHE A 14 -14.48 -29.45 2.36
CA PHE A 14 -15.38 -29.56 1.21
C PHE A 14 -15.13 -30.88 0.52
N SER A 15 -16.08 -31.77 0.74
CA SER A 15 -16.27 -33.06 0.11
C SER A 15 -16.52 -32.90 -1.39
N THR A 16 -15.89 -33.79 -2.15
CA THR A 16 -16.15 -34.13 -3.54
C THR A 16 -17.64 -34.39 -3.78
N ILE A 17 -18.28 -33.63 -4.68
CA ILE A 17 -19.50 -34.07 -5.38
C ILE A 17 -19.35 -33.74 -6.86
N ALA A 18 -19.65 -34.75 -7.65
CA ALA A 18 -19.50 -34.83 -9.09
C ALA A 18 -20.64 -34.13 -9.84
N THR A 19 -20.31 -33.72 -11.06
CA THR A 19 -21.13 -33.69 -12.28
C THR A 19 -22.48 -32.95 -12.34
N THR A 20 -22.65 -32.37 -13.53
CA THR A 20 -23.89 -32.08 -14.28
C THR A 20 -24.58 -30.71 -14.15
N THR A 21 -24.93 -30.22 -15.35
CA THR A 21 -25.86 -29.15 -15.73
C THR A 21 -25.44 -27.68 -15.59
N LYS A 22 -24.99 -27.10 -16.71
CA LYS A 22 -24.89 -25.66 -16.97
C LYS A 22 -26.30 -25.06 -17.17
N PRO A 23 -26.71 -23.98 -16.49
CA PRO A 23 -27.83 -23.18 -16.92
C PRO A 23 -27.36 -22.06 -17.87
N ARG A 24 -28.05 -21.96 -19.00
CA ARG A 24 -27.85 -21.00 -20.10
C ARG A 24 -28.66 -19.74 -19.78
N PHE A 25 -28.00 -18.62 -19.50
CA PHE A 25 -28.68 -17.33 -19.36
C PHE A 25 -28.79 -16.62 -20.72
N SER A 26 -30.03 -16.38 -21.14
CA SER A 26 -30.41 -15.61 -22.32
C SER A 26 -30.56 -14.13 -21.92
N TYR A 27 -29.91 -13.22 -22.67
CA TYR A 27 -30.15 -11.78 -22.57
C TYR A 27 -31.03 -11.32 -23.75
N PRO A 28 -32.01 -10.43 -23.53
CA PRO A 28 -32.85 -9.89 -24.59
C PRO A 28 -32.06 -8.92 -25.49
N LYS A 29 -32.23 -9.07 -26.80
CA LYS A 29 -31.68 -8.19 -27.84
C LYS A 29 -32.38 -6.82 -27.78
N ALA A 30 -31.63 -5.75 -27.54
CA ALA A 30 -32.07 -4.38 -27.80
C ALA A 30 -31.52 -3.91 -29.16
N THR A 31 -32.44 -3.46 -30.02
CA THR A 31 -32.20 -2.89 -31.34
C THR A 31 -31.46 -1.56 -31.26
N CYS A 32 -30.36 -1.45 -32.00
CA CYS A 32 -29.54 -0.24 -32.11
C CYS A 32 -29.95 0.55 -33.37
N THR A 33 -30.42 1.78 -33.20
CA THR A 33 -30.62 2.74 -34.29
C THR A 33 -29.38 3.62 -34.45
N SER A 34 -28.83 3.56 -35.66
CA SER A 34 -27.75 4.37 -36.26
C SER A 34 -27.74 5.84 -35.84
N LEU A 35 -26.57 6.32 -35.40
CA LEU A 35 -26.21 7.75 -35.44
C LEU A 35 -24.75 7.92 -35.85
N SER A 36 -24.57 8.81 -36.82
CA SER A 36 -23.45 8.98 -37.71
C SER A 36 -22.15 9.46 -37.05
N THR A 37 -21.06 8.86 -37.50
CA THR A 37 -19.66 9.11 -37.20
C THR A 37 -19.17 10.48 -37.70
N ARG A 38 -18.35 11.18 -36.91
CA ARG A 38 -17.34 12.14 -37.39
C ARG A 38 -16.06 11.99 -36.56
N PHE A 39 -15.09 11.25 -37.10
CA PHE A 39 -13.72 11.21 -36.57
C PHE A 39 -12.89 12.29 -37.28
N CYS A 40 -12.21 13.14 -36.49
CA CYS A 40 -11.22 14.10 -36.98
C CYS A 40 -9.83 13.48 -36.79
N THR A 41 -9.16 13.18 -37.90
CA THR A 41 -7.81 12.60 -37.95
C THR A 41 -6.77 13.72 -37.92
N ILE A 42 -6.03 13.85 -36.82
CA ILE A 42 -4.84 14.71 -36.75
C ILE A 42 -3.62 13.86 -37.08
N LYS A 43 -2.98 14.14 -38.23
CA LYS A 43 -1.65 13.62 -38.60
C LYS A 43 -0.57 14.45 -37.91
N MET A 44 0.36 13.78 -37.22
CA MET A 44 1.60 14.39 -36.72
C MET A 44 2.76 13.78 -37.51
N SER A 45 3.47 14.63 -38.25
CA SER A 45 4.64 14.29 -39.06
C SER A 45 5.87 14.07 -38.18
N ALA A 46 6.64 13.02 -38.49
CA ALA A 46 7.95 12.76 -37.91
C ALA A 46 9.02 13.51 -38.71
N THR A 47 9.87 14.26 -38.02
CA THR A 47 11.11 14.82 -38.59
C THR A 47 12.29 14.13 -37.92
N SER A 48 13.12 13.53 -38.76
CA SER A 48 14.40 12.91 -38.42
C SER A 48 15.51 13.96 -38.40
N GLU A 49 16.36 13.96 -37.38
CA GLU A 49 17.67 14.60 -37.42
C GLU A 49 18.78 13.63 -37.00
N GLN A 50 19.88 13.72 -37.73
CA GLN A 50 21.00 12.79 -37.82
C GLN A 50 22.09 13.03 -36.76
N ALA A 51 22.95 12.01 -36.67
CA ALA A 51 24.05 11.77 -35.76
C ALA A 51 25.19 12.82 -35.76
N ALA A 52 25.90 12.88 -34.61
CA ALA A 52 27.26 13.37 -34.53
C ALA A 52 28.13 12.49 -33.59
N ALA A 53 29.20 11.98 -34.19
CA ALA A 53 30.54 11.62 -33.69
C ALA A 53 30.73 10.78 -32.40
N ALA A 54 31.37 9.62 -32.61
CA ALA A 54 31.87 8.68 -31.62
C ALA A 54 33.19 9.13 -30.97
N THR A 55 33.36 8.81 -29.69
CA THR A 55 34.68 8.65 -29.04
C THR A 55 34.68 7.35 -28.24
N ALA A 56 35.72 6.56 -28.43
CA ALA A 56 35.82 5.18 -27.97
C ALA A 56 36.20 5.10 -26.47
N GLN A 57 35.45 4.32 -25.70
CA GLN A 57 35.85 3.83 -24.37
C GLN A 57 35.50 2.34 -24.18
N LYS A 58 36.42 1.63 -23.51
CA LYS A 58 36.48 0.18 -23.27
C LYS A 58 35.15 -0.45 -22.79
N PRO A 59 34.89 -1.74 -23.12
CA PRO A 59 33.61 -2.37 -22.83
C PRO A 59 33.50 -2.74 -21.34
N SER A 60 32.70 -2.00 -20.59
CA SER A 60 32.06 -2.53 -19.38
C SER A 60 30.91 -3.44 -19.82
N LYS A 61 30.76 -4.61 -19.19
CA LYS A 61 29.64 -5.55 -19.45
C LYS A 61 28.30 -4.80 -19.30
N LYS A 62 27.69 -4.42 -20.42
CA LYS A 62 26.32 -3.92 -20.45
C LYS A 62 25.39 -5.07 -20.08
N SER A 63 24.87 -5.06 -18.86
CA SER A 63 23.58 -5.69 -18.63
C SER A 63 22.59 -5.01 -19.58
N ASN A 64 21.98 -5.75 -20.49
CA ASN A 64 20.86 -5.25 -21.30
C ASN A 64 19.72 -4.87 -20.35
N LYS A 65 19.72 -3.63 -19.87
CA LYS A 65 18.59 -3.04 -19.15
C LYS A 65 17.52 -2.78 -20.19
N THR A 66 16.65 -3.77 -20.40
CA THR A 66 15.36 -3.52 -21.03
C THR A 66 14.66 -2.48 -20.15
N ALA A 67 14.49 -1.27 -20.65
CA ALA A 67 13.77 -0.23 -19.94
C ALA A 67 12.37 -0.77 -19.61
N ILE A 68 11.96 -0.67 -18.34
CA ILE A 68 10.61 -1.08 -17.92
C ILE A 68 9.61 -0.33 -18.79
N LYS A 69 8.76 -1.08 -19.49
CA LYS A 69 7.67 -0.51 -20.28
C LYS A 69 6.75 0.23 -19.31
N GLU A 70 6.77 1.56 -19.36
CA GLU A 70 5.92 2.37 -18.49
C GLU A 70 4.45 2.12 -18.85
N THR A 71 3.69 1.72 -17.84
CA THR A 71 2.23 1.55 -17.93
C THR A 71 1.55 2.50 -16.93
N LEU A 72 0.22 2.54 -16.95
CA LEU A 72 -0.54 3.25 -15.92
C LEU A 72 -0.26 2.70 -14.51
N LEU A 73 0.09 1.41 -14.38
CA LEU A 73 0.27 0.68 -13.11
C LEU A 73 1.74 0.61 -12.65
N THR A 74 2.66 1.20 -13.41
CA THR A 74 4.06 1.28 -13.01
C THR A 74 4.21 2.29 -11.86
N PRO A 75 4.98 1.98 -10.79
CA PRO A 75 5.24 2.91 -9.71
C PRO A 75 5.79 4.25 -10.23
N ARG A 76 5.31 5.36 -9.66
CA ARG A 76 5.67 6.72 -10.05
C ARG A 76 6.26 7.45 -8.85
N PHE A 77 7.07 8.46 -9.14
CA PHE A 77 7.49 9.43 -8.12
C PHE A 77 6.45 10.51 -7.98
N TYR A 78 6.16 10.89 -6.75
CA TYR A 78 5.10 11.85 -6.45
C TYR A 78 5.66 13.15 -5.87
N THR A 79 4.97 14.24 -6.17
CA THR A 79 5.19 15.56 -5.57
C THR A 79 3.85 16.22 -5.29
N THR A 80 3.86 17.28 -4.48
CA THR A 80 2.65 17.94 -4.01
C THR A 80 2.77 19.45 -4.01
N ASP A 81 1.65 20.10 -3.72
CA ASP A 81 1.59 21.50 -3.37
C ASP A 81 2.10 21.68 -1.93
N PHE A 82 3.38 22.02 -1.79
CA PHE A 82 4.02 22.16 -0.48
C PHE A 82 3.51 23.37 0.29
N ASP A 83 3.13 24.44 -0.39
CA ASP A 83 2.60 25.65 0.24
C ASP A 83 1.20 25.38 0.82
N GLU A 84 0.37 24.60 0.10
CA GLU A 84 -0.90 24.11 0.61
C GLU A 84 -0.69 23.16 1.81
N MET A 85 0.31 22.25 1.76
CA MET A 85 0.65 21.41 2.92
C MET A 85 1.08 22.24 4.13
N GLU A 86 1.93 23.25 3.94
CA GLU A 86 2.34 24.17 5.02
C GLU A 86 1.13 24.88 5.61
N THR A 87 0.22 25.38 4.79
CA THR A 87 -1.02 26.02 5.26
C THR A 87 -1.90 25.06 6.07
N LEU A 88 -2.06 23.82 5.60
CA LEU A 88 -2.88 22.79 6.26
C LEU A 88 -2.33 22.42 7.65
N PHE A 89 -1.01 22.42 7.84
CA PHE A 89 -0.35 22.05 9.10
C PHE A 89 0.06 23.23 9.97
N ASN A 90 -0.18 24.47 9.51
CA ASN A 90 0.13 25.66 10.27
C ASN A 90 -0.75 25.74 11.53
N THR A 91 -0.11 25.79 12.70
CA THR A 91 -0.77 25.83 14.02
C THR A 91 -1.48 27.15 14.32
N GLU A 92 -1.10 28.22 13.62
CA GLU A 92 -1.74 29.53 13.70
C GLU A 92 -3.02 29.58 12.85
N ILE A 93 -2.98 29.00 11.65
CA ILE A 93 -4.08 29.01 10.68
C ILE A 93 -5.10 27.90 10.98
N ASN A 94 -4.64 26.67 11.23
CA ASN A 94 -5.49 25.52 11.44
C ASN A 94 -5.62 25.16 12.93
N LYS A 95 -6.66 25.70 13.58
CA LYS A 95 -6.97 25.43 14.99
C LYS A 95 -7.56 24.04 15.27
N LYS A 96 -7.79 23.21 14.24
CA LYS A 96 -8.30 21.84 14.38
C LYS A 96 -7.20 20.79 14.49
N LEU A 97 -5.95 21.19 14.40
CA LEU A 97 -4.81 20.29 14.64
C LEU A 97 -4.83 19.82 16.10
N ASN A 98 -4.99 18.52 16.30
CA ASN A 98 -4.93 17.91 17.61
C ASN A 98 -3.46 17.67 18.00
N GLN A 99 -2.84 18.69 18.58
CA GLN A 99 -1.40 18.66 18.86
C GLN A 99 -1.03 17.54 19.84
N ALA A 100 -1.89 17.22 20.81
CA ALA A 100 -1.66 16.13 21.75
C ALA A 100 -1.67 14.74 21.07
N GLU A 101 -2.55 14.52 20.09
CA GLU A 101 -2.56 13.28 19.29
C GLU A 101 -1.30 13.17 18.44
N PHE A 102 -0.82 14.27 17.84
CA PHE A 102 0.44 14.27 17.10
C PHE A 102 1.67 14.05 18.01
N GLU A 103 1.70 14.62 19.20
CA GLU A 103 2.78 14.39 20.17
C GLU A 103 2.82 12.93 20.63
N ALA A 104 1.66 12.31 20.89
CA ALA A 104 1.57 10.89 21.22
C ALA A 104 2.08 10.01 20.07
N LEU A 105 1.65 10.29 18.83
CA LEU A 105 2.15 9.60 17.64
C LEU A 105 3.66 9.80 17.48
N LEU A 106 4.18 11.00 17.70
CA LEU A 106 5.61 11.28 17.62
C LEU A 106 6.41 10.40 18.60
N GLN A 107 5.92 10.19 19.83
CA GLN A 107 6.57 9.27 20.77
C GLN A 107 6.58 7.84 20.23
N GLU A 108 5.46 7.37 19.67
CA GLU A 108 5.36 6.05 19.07
C GLU A 108 6.37 5.85 17.92
N PHE A 109 6.57 6.86 17.07
CA PHE A 109 7.60 6.83 16.01
C PHE A 109 9.04 6.87 16.56
N LYS A 110 9.27 7.59 17.67
CA LYS A 110 10.59 7.71 18.32
C LYS A 110 11.04 6.40 18.97
N THR A 111 10.11 5.59 19.47
CA THR A 111 10.45 4.30 20.11
C THR A 111 11.12 3.33 19.13
N ASP A 112 10.84 3.43 17.82
CA ASP A 112 11.52 2.67 16.75
C ASP A 112 11.71 1.17 17.06
N TYR A 113 10.60 0.47 17.32
CA TYR A 113 10.59 -0.95 17.65
C TYR A 113 11.33 -1.83 16.62
N ASN A 114 11.46 -1.36 15.38
CA ASN A 114 12.05 -2.09 14.27
C ASN A 114 13.52 -1.71 13.97
N GLN A 115 14.19 -0.93 14.82
CA GLN A 115 15.56 -0.45 14.61
C GLN A 115 16.54 -1.57 14.21
N THR A 116 16.46 -2.72 14.88
CA THR A 116 17.35 -3.88 14.69
C THR A 116 16.73 -4.99 13.84
N HIS A 117 15.52 -4.79 13.31
CA HIS A 117 14.77 -5.88 12.67
C HIS A 117 15.26 -6.20 11.26
N PHE A 118 15.70 -5.21 10.48
CA PHE A 118 16.08 -5.36 9.07
C PHE A 118 17.52 -5.89 8.87
N VAL A 119 17.89 -6.90 9.65
CA VAL A 119 19.19 -7.57 9.59
C VAL A 119 19.06 -8.86 8.78
N ARG A 120 19.87 -8.98 7.74
CA ARG A 120 19.87 -10.11 6.79
C ARG A 120 20.81 -11.21 7.26
N ASN A 121 20.49 -12.45 6.89
CA ASN A 121 21.33 -13.62 7.15
C ASN A 121 21.74 -14.32 5.83
N LYS A 122 22.48 -15.42 5.92
CA LYS A 122 22.97 -16.17 4.75
C LYS A 122 21.85 -16.81 3.92
N GLU A 123 20.69 -17.10 4.52
CA GLU A 123 19.54 -17.73 3.85
C GLU A 123 19.07 -16.93 2.63
N PHE A 124 19.21 -15.60 2.66
CA PHE A 124 18.80 -14.72 1.57
C PHE A 124 19.51 -15.05 0.26
N LYS A 125 20.86 -15.12 0.29
CA LYS A 125 21.65 -15.40 -0.90
C LYS A 125 21.42 -16.82 -1.41
N GLU A 126 21.35 -17.78 -0.48
CA GLU A 126 21.09 -19.19 -0.82
C GLU A 126 19.71 -19.39 -1.49
N ALA A 127 18.68 -18.70 -1.00
CA ALA A 127 17.35 -18.74 -1.60
C ALA A 127 17.35 -18.11 -3.01
N ALA A 128 18.01 -16.97 -3.19
CA ALA A 128 18.14 -16.33 -4.49
C ALA A 128 18.88 -17.21 -5.52
N ASP A 129 19.88 -17.97 -5.10
CA ASP A 129 20.64 -18.86 -5.99
C ASP A 129 19.84 -20.10 -6.40
N LYS A 130 18.94 -20.57 -5.55
CA LYS A 130 18.01 -21.67 -5.85
C LYS A 130 16.88 -21.25 -6.78
N MET A 131 16.52 -19.96 -6.80
CA MET A 131 15.42 -19.45 -7.61
C MET A 131 15.82 -19.29 -9.09
N GLN A 132 15.16 -20.07 -9.96
CA GLN A 132 15.44 -20.15 -11.39
C GLN A 132 14.17 -19.93 -12.24
N GLY A 133 14.37 -19.78 -13.56
CA GLY A 133 13.27 -19.74 -14.53
C GLY A 133 12.35 -18.51 -14.40
N PRO A 134 11.07 -18.63 -14.82
CA PRO A 134 10.10 -17.53 -14.81
C PRO A 134 9.89 -16.91 -13.42
N LEU A 135 9.89 -17.73 -12.37
CA LEU A 135 9.72 -17.27 -10.99
C LEU A 135 10.81 -16.28 -10.58
N ARG A 136 12.07 -16.52 -10.98
CA ARG A 136 13.18 -15.59 -10.73
C ARG A 136 12.92 -14.22 -11.33
N GLN A 137 12.46 -14.17 -12.58
CA GLN A 137 12.20 -12.90 -13.27
C GLN A 137 11.05 -12.14 -12.60
N ILE A 138 9.96 -12.83 -12.28
CA ILE A 138 8.79 -12.25 -11.60
C ILE A 138 9.20 -11.71 -10.22
N PHE A 139 10.02 -12.45 -9.48
CA PHE A 139 10.46 -12.03 -8.15
C PHE A 139 11.40 -10.81 -8.19
N VAL A 140 12.31 -10.76 -9.18
CA VAL A 140 13.14 -9.56 -9.41
C VAL A 140 12.28 -8.36 -9.76
N GLU A 141 11.27 -8.51 -10.63
CA GLU A 141 10.34 -7.43 -10.95
C GLU A 141 9.56 -6.97 -9.71
N PHE A 142 9.10 -7.90 -8.88
CA PHE A 142 8.47 -7.59 -7.59
C PHE A 142 9.38 -6.72 -6.71
N LEU A 143 10.62 -7.15 -6.49
CA LEU A 143 11.58 -6.40 -5.66
C LEU A 143 11.87 -5.02 -6.25
N GLU A 144 12.06 -4.91 -7.56
CA GLU A 144 12.34 -3.63 -8.23
C GLU A 144 11.18 -2.64 -8.11
N ARG A 145 9.95 -3.11 -8.33
CA ARG A 145 8.75 -2.27 -8.23
C ARG A 145 8.47 -1.85 -6.80
N SER A 146 8.56 -2.77 -5.84
CA SER A 146 8.38 -2.46 -4.43
C SER A 146 9.46 -1.47 -3.97
N CYS A 147 10.73 -1.70 -4.30
CA CYS A 147 11.82 -0.79 -3.92
C CYS A 147 11.61 0.63 -4.47
N THR A 148 11.13 0.74 -5.71
CA THR A 148 10.81 2.02 -6.34
C THR A 148 9.65 2.73 -5.64
N ALA A 149 8.63 1.98 -5.19
CA ALA A 149 7.48 2.53 -4.46
C ALA A 149 7.89 3.09 -3.09
N GLU A 150 8.59 2.31 -2.26
CA GLU A 150 9.05 2.78 -0.93
C GLU A 150 10.00 3.97 -1.06
N PHE A 151 10.91 3.92 -2.05
CA PHE A 151 11.82 5.02 -2.30
C PHE A 151 11.09 6.30 -2.77
N SER A 152 9.96 6.17 -3.46
CA SER A 152 9.11 7.32 -3.78
C SER A 152 8.49 7.95 -2.53
N GLY A 153 7.95 7.13 -1.63
CA GLY A 153 7.38 7.59 -0.35
C GLY A 153 8.42 8.35 0.47
N PHE A 154 9.61 7.74 0.63
CA PHE A 154 10.77 8.35 1.27
C PHE A 154 11.05 9.78 0.78
N LEU A 155 11.13 10.01 -0.53
CA LEU A 155 11.47 11.33 -1.08
C LEU A 155 10.41 12.38 -0.73
N LEU A 156 9.14 12.02 -0.85
CA LEU A 156 8.02 12.91 -0.53
C LEU A 156 8.02 13.27 0.97
N TYR A 157 8.12 12.27 1.85
CA TYR A 157 8.09 12.47 3.29
C TYR A 157 9.32 13.24 3.80
N LYS A 158 10.49 12.97 3.23
CA LYS A 158 11.71 13.72 3.55
C LYS A 158 11.57 15.20 3.21
N GLU A 159 10.99 15.54 2.06
CA GLU A 159 10.78 16.93 1.69
C GLU A 159 9.72 17.61 2.57
N LEU A 160 8.62 16.90 2.90
CA LEU A 160 7.61 17.41 3.85
C LEU A 160 8.21 17.66 5.24
N GLY A 161 9.00 16.71 5.76
CA GLY A 161 9.68 16.85 7.04
C GLY A 161 10.68 18.01 7.06
N ARG A 162 11.25 18.38 5.91
CA ARG A 162 12.12 19.56 5.78
C ARG A 162 11.34 20.87 5.76
N ARG A 163 10.27 20.93 4.97
CA ARG A 163 9.44 22.13 4.74
C ARG A 163 8.69 22.54 5.99
N LEU A 164 8.09 21.57 6.69
CA LEU A 164 7.19 21.83 7.82
C LEU A 164 7.90 22.22 9.11
N LYS A 165 9.24 22.18 9.20
CA LYS A 165 9.98 22.40 10.46
C LYS A 165 9.63 23.70 11.18
N LYS A 166 9.41 24.78 10.42
CA LYS A 166 9.06 26.10 10.98
C LYS A 166 7.58 26.21 11.31
N THR A 167 6.75 25.52 10.54
CA THR A 167 5.28 25.66 10.56
C THR A 167 4.63 24.74 11.59
N ASN A 168 5.14 23.51 11.70
CA ASN A 168 4.72 22.52 12.69
C ASN A 168 5.88 21.54 12.96
N PRO A 169 6.73 21.81 13.97
CA PRO A 169 7.93 21.02 14.21
C PRO A 169 7.62 19.57 14.59
N VAL A 170 6.49 19.30 15.26
CA VAL A 170 6.08 17.94 15.64
C VAL A 170 5.71 17.13 14.40
N VAL A 171 4.84 17.65 13.54
CA VAL A 171 4.46 16.97 12.29
C VAL A 171 5.67 16.81 11.37
N ALA A 172 6.56 17.80 11.31
CA ALA A 172 7.81 17.72 10.55
C ALA A 172 8.73 16.60 11.04
N GLU A 173 8.82 16.41 12.36
CA GLU A 173 9.60 15.32 12.96
C GLU A 173 8.97 13.95 12.66
N ILE A 174 7.64 13.82 12.73
CA ILE A 174 6.94 12.58 12.34
C ILE A 174 7.24 12.23 10.88
N PHE A 175 7.10 13.17 9.94
CA PHE A 175 7.45 12.94 8.53
C PHE A 175 8.92 12.55 8.33
N SER A 176 9.82 13.11 9.16
CA SER A 176 11.24 12.75 9.11
C SER A 176 11.47 11.30 9.58
N LEU A 177 10.78 10.86 10.63
CA LEU A 177 10.85 9.48 11.13
C LEU A 177 10.17 8.49 10.18
N MET A 178 9.02 8.85 9.60
CA MET A 178 8.38 8.05 8.55
C MET A 178 9.31 7.92 7.34
N SER A 179 10.01 9.00 6.93
CA SER A 179 11.01 8.90 5.85
C SER A 179 12.20 7.99 6.21
N ARG A 180 12.59 7.88 7.49
CA ARG A 180 13.60 6.90 7.93
C ARG A 180 13.09 5.47 7.69
N ASP A 181 11.82 5.22 7.98
CA ASP A 181 11.21 3.89 7.87
C ASP A 181 11.16 3.46 6.40
N GLU A 182 10.64 4.33 5.52
CA GLU A 182 10.64 4.13 4.06
C GLU A 182 12.05 3.93 3.47
N ALA A 183 13.04 4.66 3.98
CA ALA A 183 14.42 4.50 3.53
C ALA A 183 14.99 3.12 3.94
N ARG A 184 14.63 2.61 5.13
CA ARG A 184 15.01 1.25 5.56
C ARG A 184 14.36 0.20 4.68
N HIS A 185 13.08 0.36 4.41
CA HIS A 185 12.28 -0.51 3.54
C HIS A 185 12.85 -0.58 2.12
N ALA A 186 13.04 0.56 1.47
CA ALA A 186 13.66 0.66 0.15
C ALA A 186 15.08 0.06 0.14
N GLY A 187 15.87 0.36 1.16
CA GLY A 187 17.22 -0.18 1.32
C GLY A 187 17.26 -1.70 1.50
N PHE A 188 16.30 -2.25 2.25
CA PHE A 188 16.17 -3.69 2.46
C PHE A 188 15.79 -4.42 1.17
N LEU A 189 14.86 -3.86 0.38
CA LEU A 189 14.49 -4.39 -0.93
C LEU A 189 15.64 -4.31 -1.95
N ASN A 190 16.36 -3.19 -2.00
CA ASN A 190 17.50 -3.03 -2.91
C ASN A 190 18.66 -4.00 -2.57
N LYS A 191 18.86 -4.24 -1.27
CA LYS A 191 19.76 -5.29 -0.79
C LYS A 191 19.30 -6.68 -1.24
N GLY A 192 17.99 -6.94 -1.27
CA GLY A 192 17.43 -8.17 -1.82
C GLY A 192 17.71 -8.33 -3.32
N LEU A 193 17.53 -7.28 -4.12
CA LEU A 193 17.88 -7.27 -5.55
C LEU A 193 19.35 -7.66 -5.79
N SER A 194 20.24 -7.26 -4.88
CA SER A 194 21.68 -7.55 -4.99
C SER A 194 21.97 -9.05 -4.94
N ASP A 195 21.15 -9.86 -4.26
CA ASP A 195 21.31 -11.32 -4.27
C ASP A 195 21.06 -11.93 -5.66
N PHE A 196 20.22 -11.25 -6.45
CA PHE A 196 19.91 -11.63 -7.82
C PHE A 196 20.88 -11.02 -8.84
N ASN A 197 21.92 -10.32 -8.37
CA ASN A 197 22.89 -9.54 -9.14
C ASN A 197 22.28 -8.31 -9.84
N TYR A 198 21.22 -7.74 -9.25
CA TYR A 198 20.63 -6.47 -9.66
C TYR A 198 20.84 -5.41 -8.58
N ALA A 199 20.92 -4.14 -8.98
CA ALA A 199 20.93 -3.04 -8.03
C ALA A 199 20.26 -1.83 -8.65
N LEU A 200 19.40 -1.18 -7.88
CA LEU A 200 18.85 0.12 -8.24
C LEU A 200 19.79 1.21 -7.74
N ASP A 201 20.20 2.08 -8.66
CA ASP A 201 20.84 3.34 -8.32
C ASP A 201 19.76 4.34 -7.92
N LEU A 202 19.43 4.33 -6.62
CA LEU A 202 18.42 5.20 -6.05
C LEU A 202 18.75 6.68 -6.26
N GLY A 203 20.04 7.05 -6.22
CA GLY A 203 20.50 8.42 -6.47
C GLY A 203 20.25 8.85 -7.91
N PHE A 204 20.53 7.99 -8.88
CA PHE A 204 20.17 8.23 -10.28
C PHE A 204 18.65 8.33 -10.48
N LEU A 205 17.87 7.44 -9.86
CA LEU A 205 16.40 7.45 -9.97
C LEU A 205 15.81 8.81 -9.56
N THR A 206 16.32 9.44 -8.50
CA THR A 206 15.84 10.78 -8.07
C THR A 206 15.95 11.85 -9.16
N LYS A 207 16.98 11.76 -10.01
CA LYS A 207 17.27 12.75 -11.06
C LYS A 207 16.62 12.41 -12.39
N ALA A 208 16.49 11.12 -12.70
CA ALA A 208 16.07 10.65 -14.00
C ALA A 208 14.54 10.49 -14.14
N ARG A 209 13.81 10.24 -13.04
CA ARG A 209 12.37 9.98 -13.09
C ARG A 209 11.54 11.27 -13.11
N LYS A 210 10.41 11.20 -13.81
CA LYS A 210 9.39 12.26 -13.83
C LYS A 210 8.57 12.20 -12.55
N TYR A 211 8.40 13.36 -11.91
CA TYR A 211 7.50 13.50 -10.76
C TYR A 211 6.08 13.74 -11.25
N THR A 212 5.14 13.04 -10.62
CA THR A 212 3.70 13.18 -10.85
C THR A 212 3.13 14.02 -9.72
N PHE A 213 2.50 15.14 -10.07
CA PHE A 213 1.91 16.05 -9.10
C PHE A 213 0.55 15.53 -8.63
N PHE A 214 0.33 15.53 -7.32
CA PHE A 214 -0.98 15.36 -6.69
C PHE A 214 -1.27 16.50 -5.73
N LYS A 215 -2.54 16.92 -5.68
CA LYS A 215 -2.98 17.86 -4.65
C LYS A 215 -2.93 17.20 -3.26
N PRO A 216 -2.63 17.95 -2.17
CA PRO A 216 -2.55 17.43 -0.80
C PRO A 216 -3.72 16.53 -0.39
N LYS A 217 -4.94 16.98 -0.69
CA LYS A 217 -6.17 16.20 -0.44
C LYS A 217 -6.10 14.78 -1.01
N PHE A 218 -5.59 14.62 -2.22
CA PHE A 218 -5.51 13.32 -2.89
C PHE A 218 -4.37 12.47 -2.36
N ILE A 219 -3.27 13.09 -1.92
CA ILE A 219 -2.19 12.37 -1.22
C ILE A 219 -2.72 11.77 0.07
N PHE A 220 -3.50 12.53 0.86
CA PHE A 220 -4.06 11.98 2.10
C PHE A 220 -4.95 10.76 1.86
N TYR A 221 -5.87 10.81 0.89
CA TYR A 221 -6.68 9.63 0.58
C TYR A 221 -5.85 8.47 0.03
N ALA A 222 -4.97 8.76 -0.94
CA ALA A 222 -4.21 7.72 -1.63
C ALA A 222 -3.24 7.02 -0.67
N THR A 223 -2.49 7.79 0.12
CA THR A 223 -1.53 7.26 1.08
C THR A 223 -2.25 6.49 2.20
N TYR A 224 -3.30 7.06 2.80
CA TYR A 224 -4.04 6.33 3.84
C TYR A 224 -4.57 4.98 3.36
N LEU A 225 -5.12 4.94 2.14
CA LEU A 225 -5.60 3.70 1.53
C LEU A 225 -4.43 2.77 1.17
N SER A 226 -3.32 3.28 0.65
CA SER A 226 -2.16 2.45 0.32
C SER A 226 -1.57 1.78 1.54
N GLU A 227 -1.45 2.49 2.67
CA GLU A 227 -0.93 1.91 3.91
C GLU A 227 -1.82 0.77 4.43
N LYS A 228 -3.14 1.02 4.50
CA LYS A 228 -4.07 0.00 5.02
C LYS A 228 -4.23 -1.19 4.08
N ILE A 229 -4.19 -0.97 2.77
CA ILE A 229 -4.19 -2.06 1.78
C ILE A 229 -2.86 -2.83 1.83
N GLY A 230 -1.73 -2.12 1.91
CA GLY A 230 -0.39 -2.72 2.05
C GLY A 230 -0.32 -3.65 3.26
N TYR A 231 -0.79 -3.17 4.42
CA TYR A 231 -0.90 -3.97 5.65
C TYR A 231 -1.62 -5.30 5.39
N TRP A 232 -2.85 -5.27 4.88
CA TRP A 232 -3.65 -6.48 4.69
C TRP A 232 -3.03 -7.44 3.68
N ARG A 233 -2.39 -6.93 2.63
CA ARG A 233 -1.71 -7.77 1.64
C ARG A 233 -0.52 -8.50 2.25
N TYR A 234 0.36 -7.75 2.92
CA TYR A 234 1.58 -8.30 3.47
C TYR A 234 1.32 -9.23 4.65
N ILE A 235 0.35 -8.91 5.52
CA ILE A 235 -0.01 -9.79 6.63
C ILE A 235 -0.65 -11.10 6.14
N THR A 236 -1.48 -11.04 5.09
CA THR A 236 -2.09 -12.23 4.49
C THR A 236 -1.03 -13.11 3.83
N ILE A 237 -0.11 -12.53 3.06
CA ILE A 237 1.02 -13.27 2.49
C ILE A 237 1.89 -13.90 3.60
N TYR A 238 2.22 -13.14 4.64
CA TYR A 238 3.01 -13.64 5.77
C TYR A 238 2.33 -14.83 6.46
N ARG A 239 1.04 -14.69 6.80
CA ARG A 239 0.27 -15.76 7.46
C ARG A 239 0.17 -17.01 6.60
N HIS A 240 -0.07 -16.85 5.30
CA HIS A 240 -0.10 -17.95 4.34
C HIS A 240 1.25 -18.68 4.28
N LEU A 241 2.36 -17.96 4.11
CA LEU A 241 3.69 -18.55 4.00
C LEU A 241 4.20 -19.14 5.32
N LYS A 242 3.74 -18.61 6.46
CA LYS A 242 4.01 -19.18 7.77
C LYS A 242 3.28 -20.52 7.96
N ALA A 243 2.06 -20.64 7.44
CA ALA A 243 1.28 -21.88 7.48
C ALA A 243 1.74 -22.90 6.44
N ASN A 244 2.31 -22.44 5.31
CA ASN A 244 2.77 -23.27 4.20
C ASN A 244 4.23 -22.93 3.83
N PRO A 245 5.22 -23.34 4.65
CA PRO A 245 6.63 -22.97 4.47
C PRO A 245 7.25 -23.44 3.14
N GLU A 246 6.67 -24.46 2.50
CA GLU A 246 7.10 -24.99 1.20
C GLU A 246 6.97 -23.98 0.06
N PHE A 247 6.06 -23.02 0.17
CA PHE A 247 5.88 -21.95 -0.81
C PHE A 247 6.76 -20.73 -0.53
N GLN A 248 7.53 -20.72 0.56
CA GLN A 248 8.38 -19.60 0.93
C GLN A 248 9.66 -19.57 0.08
N CYS A 249 9.57 -18.96 -1.10
CA CYS A 249 10.63 -18.93 -2.09
C CYS A 249 11.81 -17.99 -1.74
N TYR A 250 11.63 -17.06 -0.80
CA TYR A 250 12.67 -16.11 -0.39
C TYR A 250 12.43 -15.60 1.06
N PRO A 251 13.47 -15.36 1.88
CA PRO A 251 13.28 -15.03 3.31
C PRO A 251 12.63 -13.68 3.61
N ILE A 252 12.49 -12.78 2.62
CA ILE A 252 11.94 -11.43 2.85
C ILE A 252 10.58 -11.43 3.53
N PHE A 253 9.74 -12.43 3.23
CA PHE A 253 8.39 -12.54 3.77
C PHE A 253 8.36 -12.74 5.29
N LYS A 254 9.42 -13.30 5.88
CA LYS A 254 9.56 -13.44 7.34
C LYS A 254 9.61 -12.09 8.07
N TYR A 255 9.93 -11.01 7.36
CA TYR A 255 10.10 -9.67 7.90
C TYR A 255 8.83 -8.82 7.74
N PHE A 256 7.82 -9.32 7.02
CA PHE A 256 6.61 -8.57 6.70
C PHE A 256 5.76 -8.28 7.94
N GLU A 257 5.76 -9.14 8.97
CA GLU A 257 4.98 -8.91 10.19
C GLU A 257 5.36 -7.59 10.89
N ASN A 258 6.66 -7.36 11.09
CA ASN A 258 7.15 -6.14 11.72
C ASN A 258 7.12 -4.94 10.77
N TRP A 259 7.39 -5.16 9.49
CA TRP A 259 7.19 -4.14 8.45
C TRP A 259 5.75 -3.62 8.48
N CYS A 260 4.74 -4.51 8.53
CA CYS A 260 3.33 -4.14 8.63
C CYS A 260 3.03 -3.26 9.85
N GLN A 261 3.81 -3.36 10.93
CA GLN A 261 3.64 -2.48 12.09
C GLN A 261 4.12 -1.05 11.80
N ASP A 262 5.19 -0.88 10.99
CA ASP A 262 5.57 0.46 10.49
C ASP A 262 4.42 1.05 9.68
N GLU A 263 3.88 0.30 8.71
CA GLU A 263 2.77 0.79 7.88
C GLU A 263 1.49 1.06 8.66
N ASN A 264 1.23 0.27 9.71
CA ASN A 264 0.07 0.55 10.55
C ASN A 264 0.24 1.90 11.28
N ARG A 265 1.44 2.19 11.83
CA ARG A 265 1.76 3.49 12.44
C ARG A 265 1.72 4.63 11.43
N HIS A 266 2.20 4.42 10.20
CA HIS A 266 2.07 5.36 9.10
C HIS A 266 0.59 5.68 8.84
N GLY A 267 -0.25 4.65 8.72
CA GLY A 267 -1.68 4.78 8.54
C GLY A 267 -2.39 5.51 9.69
N ASP A 268 -1.96 5.29 10.93
CA ASP A 268 -2.52 5.96 12.10
C ASP A 268 -2.15 7.45 12.14
N PHE A 269 -0.94 7.80 11.70
CA PHE A 269 -0.57 9.19 11.47
C PHE A 269 -1.41 9.84 10.38
N PHE A 270 -1.56 9.23 9.21
CA PHE A 270 -2.44 9.76 8.15
C PHE A 270 -3.90 9.86 8.58
N SER A 271 -4.38 8.94 9.42
CA SER A 271 -5.70 9.03 10.06
C SER A 271 -5.84 10.33 10.87
N ALA A 272 -4.86 10.62 11.74
CA ALA A 272 -4.84 11.87 12.51
C ALA A 272 -4.77 13.12 11.61
N LEU A 273 -3.97 13.08 10.52
CA LEU A 273 -3.93 14.16 9.53
C LEU A 273 -5.30 14.39 8.89
N MET A 274 -6.01 13.33 8.49
CA MET A 274 -7.33 13.44 7.90
C MET A 274 -8.38 13.95 8.90
N LYS A 275 -8.34 13.51 10.16
CA LYS A 275 -9.24 14.02 11.23
C LYS A 275 -9.07 15.51 11.47
N ALA A 276 -7.83 16.01 11.42
CA ALA A 276 -7.53 17.43 11.57
C ALA A 276 -8.02 18.28 10.38
N GLN A 277 -8.43 17.64 9.28
CA GLN A 277 -8.93 18.27 8.05
C GLN A 277 -10.36 17.80 7.74
N PRO A 278 -11.37 18.17 8.55
CA PRO A 278 -12.74 17.64 8.41
C PRO A 278 -13.39 17.95 7.06
N GLN A 279 -12.92 18.98 6.33
CA GLN A 279 -13.34 19.27 4.95
C GLN A 279 -13.01 18.12 3.97
N PHE A 280 -12.09 17.22 4.32
CA PHE A 280 -11.76 16.02 3.57
C PHE A 280 -12.51 14.78 4.04
N LEU A 281 -13.34 14.84 5.09
CA LEU A 281 -14.08 13.68 5.59
C LEU A 281 -15.60 13.89 5.59
N ASN A 282 -16.04 15.09 5.95
CA ASN A 282 -17.42 15.28 6.41
C ASN A 282 -18.38 15.78 5.31
N ASP A 283 -17.85 16.50 4.32
CA ASP A 283 -18.66 17.03 3.21
C ASP A 283 -19.18 15.91 2.29
N TRP A 284 -20.33 16.13 1.64
CA TRP A 284 -20.89 15.18 0.68
C TRP A 284 -19.91 14.93 -0.49
N LYS A 285 -19.20 15.98 -0.94
CA LYS A 285 -18.14 15.84 -1.95
C LYS A 285 -17.01 14.97 -1.41
N ALA A 286 -16.61 15.15 -0.16
CA ALA A 286 -15.57 14.35 0.47
C ALA A 286 -15.95 12.87 0.54
N LYS A 287 -17.21 12.56 0.86
CA LYS A 287 -17.73 11.18 0.85
C LYS A 287 -17.72 10.56 -0.56
N LEU A 288 -18.07 11.32 -1.59
CA LEU A 288 -17.98 10.85 -2.98
C LEU A 288 -16.54 10.63 -3.40
N TRP A 289 -15.62 11.54 -3.04
CA TRP A 289 -14.20 11.36 -3.29
C TRP A 289 -13.65 10.12 -2.58
N ALA A 290 -13.97 9.91 -1.31
CA ALA A 290 -13.56 8.71 -0.59
C ALA A 290 -14.03 7.43 -1.29
N ARG A 291 -15.30 7.36 -1.70
CA ARG A 291 -15.84 6.23 -2.48
C ARG A 291 -15.14 6.05 -3.81
N PHE A 292 -14.90 7.15 -4.53
CA PHE A 292 -14.19 7.13 -5.81
C PHE A 292 -12.77 6.61 -5.66
N PHE A 293 -12.02 7.07 -4.65
CA PHE A 293 -10.66 6.60 -4.38
C PHE A 293 -10.64 5.14 -3.95
N CYS A 294 -11.55 4.72 -3.06
CA CYS A 294 -11.67 3.30 -2.68
C CYS A 294 -11.92 2.44 -3.92
N LEU A 295 -12.91 2.79 -4.75
CA LEU A 295 -13.21 2.05 -5.97
C LEU A 295 -12.03 2.05 -6.95
N SER A 296 -11.41 3.22 -7.17
CA SER A 296 -10.29 3.35 -8.10
C SER A 296 -9.11 2.51 -7.67
N VAL A 297 -8.77 2.53 -6.38
CA VAL A 297 -7.69 1.72 -5.81
C VAL A 297 -8.02 0.23 -5.87
N TYR A 298 -9.27 -0.18 -5.60
CA TYR A 298 -9.67 -1.58 -5.76
C TYR A 298 -9.56 -2.05 -7.20
N VAL A 299 -10.02 -1.26 -8.17
CA VAL A 299 -9.92 -1.60 -9.58
C VAL A 299 -8.46 -1.69 -10.02
N THR A 300 -7.62 -0.72 -9.65
CA THR A 300 -6.21 -0.76 -10.02
C THR A 300 -5.47 -1.91 -9.35
N MET A 301 -5.81 -2.24 -8.10
CA MET A 301 -5.27 -3.39 -7.38
C MET A 301 -5.64 -4.70 -8.07
N TYR A 302 -6.92 -4.92 -8.32
CA TYR A 302 -7.41 -6.12 -9.01
C TYR A 302 -6.73 -6.31 -10.36
N LEU A 303 -6.62 -5.24 -11.16
CA LEU A 303 -5.94 -5.28 -12.46
C LEU A 303 -4.44 -5.58 -12.32
N ASN A 304 -3.77 -4.98 -11.33
CA ASN A 304 -2.35 -5.19 -11.09
C ASN A 304 -2.06 -6.61 -10.58
N ASP A 305 -2.98 -7.19 -9.81
CA ASP A 305 -2.84 -8.55 -9.30
C ASP A 305 -3.15 -9.60 -10.37
N CYS A 306 -4.16 -9.38 -11.20
CA CYS A 306 -4.41 -10.21 -12.38
C CYS A 306 -3.18 -10.25 -13.31
N GLN A 307 -2.48 -9.12 -13.50
CA GLN A 307 -1.22 -9.08 -14.26
C GLN A 307 -0.07 -9.85 -13.59
N ARG A 308 -0.18 -10.14 -12.29
CA ARG A 308 0.83 -10.79 -11.46
C ARG A 308 0.38 -12.15 -10.97
N THR A 309 -0.55 -12.79 -11.67
CA THR A 309 -1.10 -14.10 -11.29
C THR A 309 -0.01 -15.13 -11.02
N ALA A 310 1.00 -15.20 -11.89
CA ALA A 310 2.13 -16.12 -11.76
C ALA A 310 2.99 -15.88 -10.50
N PHE A 311 3.01 -14.67 -9.93
CA PHE A 311 3.68 -14.41 -8.65
C PHE A 311 2.93 -15.09 -7.50
N TYR A 312 1.62 -14.84 -7.40
CA TYR A 312 0.79 -15.37 -6.31
C TYR A 312 0.69 -16.89 -6.38
N GLU A 313 0.48 -17.44 -7.57
CA GLU A 313 0.50 -18.89 -7.78
C GLU A 313 1.86 -19.50 -7.42
N GLY A 314 2.96 -18.79 -7.72
CA GLY A 314 4.31 -19.19 -7.35
C GLY A 314 4.58 -19.25 -5.84
N ILE A 315 3.77 -18.56 -5.03
CA ILE A 315 3.77 -18.63 -3.57
C ILE A 315 2.55 -19.40 -3.02
N GLY A 316 1.88 -20.19 -3.86
CA GLY A 316 0.77 -21.07 -3.45
C GLY A 316 -0.53 -20.36 -3.13
N LEU A 317 -0.75 -19.15 -3.65
CA LEU A 317 -1.98 -18.38 -3.50
C LEU A 317 -2.79 -18.38 -4.79
N ASP A 318 -4.11 -18.56 -4.68
CA ASP A 318 -5.03 -18.18 -5.74
C ASP A 318 -5.14 -16.65 -5.79
N THR A 319 -4.82 -16.08 -6.94
CA THR A 319 -4.74 -14.61 -7.12
C THR A 319 -6.09 -13.94 -6.87
N LYS A 320 -7.18 -14.56 -7.31
CA LYS A 320 -8.51 -13.98 -7.23
C LYS A 320 -9.05 -14.07 -5.80
N GLU A 321 -8.87 -15.20 -5.13
CA GLU A 321 -9.24 -15.36 -3.72
C GLU A 321 -8.44 -14.43 -2.83
N PHE A 322 -7.12 -14.32 -3.07
CA PHE A 322 -6.26 -13.38 -2.34
C PHE A 322 -6.74 -11.93 -2.51
N ASP A 323 -6.94 -11.47 -3.74
CA ASP A 323 -7.39 -10.10 -4.01
C ASP A 323 -8.77 -9.83 -3.38
N MET A 324 -9.70 -10.78 -3.52
CA MET A 324 -11.04 -10.65 -2.92
C MET A 324 -11.01 -10.62 -1.41
N HIS A 325 -10.17 -11.44 -0.78
CA HIS A 325 -9.97 -11.41 0.66
C HIS A 325 -9.46 -10.04 1.10
N VAL A 326 -8.43 -9.49 0.45
CA VAL A 326 -7.90 -8.15 0.76
C VAL A 326 -8.97 -7.08 0.58
N ILE A 327 -9.76 -7.12 -0.50
CA ILE A 327 -10.85 -6.17 -0.73
C ILE A 327 -11.89 -6.24 0.38
N ILE A 328 -12.28 -7.46 0.81
CA ILE A 328 -13.25 -7.66 1.88
C ILE A 328 -12.72 -7.11 3.20
N GLU A 329 -11.50 -7.44 3.59
CA GLU A 329 -10.90 -6.96 4.86
C GLU A 329 -10.81 -5.43 4.90
N VAL A 330 -10.33 -4.82 3.81
CA VAL A 330 -10.25 -3.36 3.70
C VAL A 330 -11.64 -2.73 3.70
N SER A 331 -12.63 -3.35 3.04
CA SER A 331 -14.01 -2.85 2.99
C SER A 331 -14.72 -2.96 4.34
N LEU A 332 -14.53 -4.07 5.06
CA LEU A 332 -15.05 -4.27 6.42
C LEU A 332 -14.46 -3.22 7.35
N TRP A 333 -13.14 -3.01 7.26
CA TRP A 333 -12.45 -2.02 8.07
C TRP A 333 -12.92 -0.60 7.77
N LEU A 334 -13.06 -0.22 6.49
CA LEU A 334 -13.63 1.07 6.09
C LEU A 334 -15.09 1.22 6.51
N SER A 335 -15.89 0.15 6.45
CA SER A 335 -17.30 0.18 6.87
C SER A 335 -17.43 0.35 8.38
N LEU A 336 -16.57 -0.32 9.15
CA LEU A 336 -16.45 -0.13 10.59
C LEU A 336 -15.97 1.28 10.92
N LEU A 337 -15.02 1.82 10.17
CA LEU A 337 -14.55 3.20 10.32
C LEU A 337 -15.67 4.21 10.01
N VAL A 338 -16.43 4.02 8.92
CA VAL A 338 -17.57 4.88 8.56
C VAL A 338 -18.67 4.77 9.61
N CYS A 339 -19.01 3.57 10.09
CA CYS A 339 -19.97 3.36 11.19
C CYS A 339 -19.48 3.97 12.51
N PHE A 340 -18.18 3.88 12.81
CA PHE A 340 -17.57 4.45 14.02
C PHE A 340 -17.54 5.99 13.94
N LEU A 341 -17.18 6.55 12.80
CA LEU A 341 -17.24 7.99 12.52
C LEU A 341 -18.69 8.51 12.50
N GLN A 342 -19.65 7.73 12.00
CA GLN A 342 -21.09 8.05 12.05
C GLN A 342 -21.68 7.92 13.47
N LYS A 343 -21.14 7.06 14.35
CA LYS A 343 -21.55 6.98 15.76
C LYS A 343 -21.02 8.17 16.58
N PHE A 344 -19.83 8.67 16.26
CA PHE A 344 -19.23 9.85 16.92
C PHE A 344 -19.79 11.19 16.40
N MET A 345 -20.17 11.25 15.12
CA MET A 345 -20.84 12.40 14.53
C MET A 345 -22.32 12.07 14.37
N LYS A 346 -23.20 12.49 15.30
CA LYS A 346 -24.67 12.33 15.26
C LYS A 346 -25.27 12.64 13.86
N ILE A 347 -25.21 11.71 12.93
CA ILE A 347 -25.68 11.82 11.55
C ILE A 347 -26.40 10.51 11.26
N SER A 348 -27.72 10.55 11.39
CA SER A 348 -28.61 9.45 11.03
C SER A 348 -28.77 9.42 9.51
N VAL A 349 -28.05 8.55 8.79
CA VAL A 349 -28.35 8.25 7.39
C VAL A 349 -28.09 6.76 7.10
N LEU A 350 -29.19 6.09 6.76
CA LEU A 350 -29.38 4.74 6.19
C LEU A 350 -28.82 3.54 6.96
N ARG A 351 -29.75 2.78 7.56
CA ARG A 351 -29.60 1.33 7.78
C ARG A 351 -29.22 0.67 6.43
N ILE A 352 -27.97 0.28 6.30
CA ILE A 352 -27.62 -0.88 5.48
C ILE A 352 -28.05 -2.07 6.32
N ASN A 353 -28.97 -2.89 5.81
CA ASN A 353 -29.38 -4.14 6.47
C ASN A 353 -28.18 -5.07 6.57
N CYS A 354 -27.45 -4.98 7.68
CA CYS A 354 -26.51 -5.98 8.11
C CYS A 354 -27.30 -7.04 8.90
N GLN A 355 -27.99 -7.93 8.18
CA GLN A 355 -28.29 -9.24 8.75
C GLN A 355 -27.02 -10.05 8.57
N TYR A 356 -26.14 -10.06 9.58
CA TYR A 356 -25.32 -11.21 9.96
C TYR A 356 -24.48 -10.80 11.19
N VAL A 357 -24.52 -11.68 12.19
CA VAL A 357 -23.76 -11.68 13.46
C VAL A 357 -24.36 -10.82 14.59
N GLU A 358 -25.38 -11.38 15.23
CA GLU A 358 -25.59 -11.24 16.68
C GLU A 358 -24.41 -11.93 17.39
N LEU A 359 -23.58 -11.16 18.09
CA LEU A 359 -22.70 -11.65 19.14
C LEU A 359 -22.92 -10.79 20.38
N ASP A 360 -23.22 -11.50 21.46
CA ASP A 360 -23.67 -11.06 22.78
C ASP A 360 -22.95 -9.82 23.35
N SER A 361 -23.74 -8.86 23.82
CA SER A 361 -23.31 -7.59 24.41
C SER A 361 -23.24 -7.62 25.95
N THR A 362 -22.81 -8.72 26.57
CA THR A 362 -22.95 -8.92 28.03
C THR A 362 -21.65 -9.18 28.82
N LEU A 363 -20.49 -8.74 28.33
CA LEU A 363 -19.20 -8.96 29.04
C LEU A 363 -18.40 -7.69 29.40
N CYS A 364 -18.97 -6.49 29.31
CA CYS A 364 -18.23 -5.24 29.53
C CYS A 364 -18.59 -4.45 30.80
N THR A 365 -18.96 -5.11 31.90
CA THR A 365 -19.29 -4.41 33.18
C THR A 365 -18.73 -5.05 34.45
N SER A 366 -17.69 -5.88 34.39
CA SER A 366 -17.08 -6.41 35.63
C SER A 366 -15.61 -6.76 35.46
N GLN A 367 -14.73 -5.76 35.46
CA GLN A 367 -13.34 -5.88 35.92
C GLN A 367 -12.65 -4.49 35.95
N VAL A 368 -13.17 -3.59 36.80
CA VAL A 368 -12.44 -2.40 37.28
C VAL A 368 -12.62 -2.35 38.79
N SER A 369 -11.94 -3.26 39.49
CA SER A 369 -11.60 -3.11 40.91
C SER A 369 -10.64 -4.24 41.29
N GLN A 370 -9.58 -3.90 42.02
CA GLN A 370 -8.52 -4.77 42.57
C GLN A 370 -7.29 -4.97 41.69
N GLN A 371 -6.35 -4.03 41.81
CA GLN A 371 -4.97 -4.37 42.18
C GLN A 371 -4.24 -3.11 42.70
N SER A 372 -4.54 -2.77 43.95
CA SER A 372 -3.61 -2.13 44.86
C SER A 372 -3.04 -3.23 45.77
N SER A 373 -1.78 -3.09 46.20
CA SER A 373 -1.01 -3.97 47.11
C SER A 373 -0.57 -5.33 46.56
N LEU A 374 0.66 -5.44 46.03
CA LEU A 374 1.89 -5.85 46.75
C LEU A 374 3.09 -5.80 45.81
#